data_AF-M5RU74-F1
#
_entry.id   AF-M5RU74-F1
#
_cell.length_a   1.000
_cell.length_b   1.000
_cell.length_c   1.000
_cell.angle_alpha   90.00
_cell.angle_beta   90.00
_cell.angle_gamma   90.00
#
_symmetry.space_group_name_H-M   'P 1'
#
loop_
_entity.id
_entity.type
_entity.pdbx_description
1 polymer ?
#
loop_
_entity_poly.entity_id
_entity_poly.type
_entity_poly.pdbx_seq_one_letter_code
_entity_poly.pdbx_strand_id
1 'polypeptide(L)'
;MPSAQNADGTAISGISKCHYVFSTGDAMWHNARNDSQEASKYARIDPRGPFIPRLNGERNSIRRFRDILDGTSNTIAMSEVAATPRDQAFVKGDVASFNGMYDGTSALPGPCLTAPLDPNNPRQYQNGADCWRGLILGDGRTVNNRFTTTLPPNSYSCAYGGGNDSWGTYSPTSEHQGGVQTLMFDGAVRFITDSIDSGDLNARQVTSGESPYGIWGAMGSMDGKETVSYDG
;
A
#
# COMPACT_ATOMS: atom_id res chain seq x y z
N MET A 1 0.50 -19.20 9.93
CA MET A 1 1.57 -19.72 9.03
C MET A 1 2.69 -18.68 8.92
N PRO A 2 3.97 -19.07 8.77
CA PRO A 2 5.08 -18.11 8.70
C PRO A 2 4.93 -17.17 7.51
N SER A 3 5.32 -15.89 7.67
CA SER A 3 5.25 -14.93 6.56
C SER A 3 6.16 -15.33 5.39
N ALA A 4 7.15 -16.21 5.62
CA ALA A 4 7.96 -16.81 4.58
C ALA A 4 8.19 -18.30 4.83
N GLN A 5 8.27 -19.09 3.76
CA GLN A 5 8.46 -20.55 3.81
C GLN A 5 9.69 -21.01 4.60
N ASN A 6 10.69 -20.15 4.81
CA ASN A 6 11.95 -20.44 5.51
C ASN A 6 12.19 -19.54 6.75
N ALA A 7 11.16 -18.95 7.34
CA ALA A 7 11.31 -18.14 8.56
C ALA A 7 11.57 -19.04 9.79
N ASP A 8 12.77 -18.97 10.39
CA ASP A 8 13.13 -19.75 11.60
C ASP A 8 13.12 -18.93 12.91
N GLY A 9 12.63 -17.69 12.86
CA GLY A 9 12.48 -16.81 14.02
C GLY A 9 13.79 -16.21 14.58
N THR A 10 14.96 -16.62 14.08
CA THR A 10 16.26 -16.20 14.64
C THR A 10 16.66 -14.77 14.24
N ALA A 11 16.12 -14.25 13.14
CA ALA A 11 16.51 -12.94 12.60
C ALA A 11 15.90 -11.71 13.30
N ILE A 12 15.09 -11.87 14.37
CA ILE A 12 14.10 -10.84 14.75
C ILE A 12 13.82 -10.70 16.25
N SER A 13 14.49 -11.45 17.13
CA SER A 13 14.34 -11.24 18.58
C SER A 13 14.98 -9.95 19.11
N GLY A 14 15.62 -9.15 18.23
CA GLY A 14 16.31 -7.92 18.60
C GLY A 14 16.16 -6.74 17.62
N ILE A 15 15.25 -6.80 16.64
CA ILE A 15 15.06 -5.72 15.65
C ILE A 15 13.63 -5.18 15.74
N SER A 16 13.51 -3.90 16.08
CA SER A 16 12.22 -3.19 16.09
C SER A 16 11.71 -2.98 14.66
N LYS A 17 10.42 -3.23 14.44
CA LYS A 17 9.75 -2.85 13.18
C LYS A 17 9.61 -1.33 13.10
N CYS A 18 9.81 -0.79 11.90
CA CYS A 18 9.39 0.55 11.54
C CYS A 18 7.86 0.57 11.46
N HIS A 19 7.26 1.43 12.28
CA HIS A 19 5.82 1.55 12.40
C HIS A 19 5.21 2.55 11.42
N TYR A 20 6.01 3.35 10.73
CA TYR A 20 5.53 4.34 9.77
C TYR A 20 6.13 4.08 8.39
N VAL A 21 5.25 4.00 7.41
CA VAL A 21 5.58 3.64 6.02
C VAL A 21 5.11 4.73 5.07
N PHE A 22 5.77 4.83 3.91
CA PHE A 22 5.54 5.91 2.95
C PHE A 22 4.36 5.64 2.02
N SER A 23 3.62 6.67 1.63
CA SER A 23 2.54 6.56 0.66
C SER A 23 3.10 6.34 -0.76
N THR A 24 2.57 5.35 -1.47
CA THR A 24 2.73 5.21 -2.93
C THR A 24 1.57 5.82 -3.70
N GLY A 25 0.61 6.39 -3.00
CA GLY A 25 -0.68 6.75 -3.54
C GLY A 25 -1.50 5.51 -3.87
N ASP A 26 -2.36 5.65 -4.87
CA ASP A 26 -3.44 4.73 -5.19
C ASP A 26 -3.14 3.81 -6.39
N ALA A 27 -1.86 3.63 -6.70
CA ALA A 27 -1.39 2.66 -7.68
C ALA A 27 -0.96 1.36 -7.00
N MET A 28 -1.42 0.22 -7.50
CA MET A 28 -1.01 -1.10 -7.01
C MET A 28 0.23 -1.64 -7.74
N TRP A 29 0.54 -1.15 -8.93
CA TRP A 29 1.75 -1.54 -9.67
C TRP A 29 2.89 -0.56 -9.36
N HIS A 30 3.69 -0.88 -8.34
CA HIS A 30 4.59 0.10 -7.71
C HIS A 30 6.09 -0.25 -7.80
N ASN A 31 6.47 -1.25 -8.59
CA ASN A 31 7.86 -1.75 -8.64
C ASN A 31 8.82 -0.95 -9.53
N ALA A 32 8.42 0.23 -9.99
CA ALA A 32 9.24 1.06 -10.87
C ALA A 32 9.86 0.27 -12.05
N ARG A 33 9.08 -0.68 -12.61
CA ARG A 33 9.45 -1.45 -13.79
C ARG A 33 9.31 -0.55 -15.01
N ASN A 34 10.29 -0.58 -15.90
CA ASN A 34 10.21 0.24 -17.11
C ASN A 34 9.12 -0.33 -18.05
N ASP A 35 8.64 0.48 -18.99
CA ASP A 35 7.60 0.06 -19.94
C ASP A 35 7.96 -1.20 -20.74
N SER A 36 9.26 -1.47 -20.95
CA SER A 36 9.73 -2.68 -21.64
C SER A 36 9.63 -3.96 -20.81
N GLN A 37 9.52 -3.83 -19.48
CA GLN A 37 9.33 -4.92 -18.53
C GLN A 37 7.84 -5.20 -18.26
N GLU A 38 6.93 -4.38 -18.81
CA GLU A 38 5.49 -4.49 -18.60
C GLU A 38 4.74 -4.73 -19.92
N ALA A 39 4.26 -5.97 -20.08
CA ALA A 39 3.59 -6.42 -21.29
C ALA A 39 2.15 -5.85 -21.44
N SER A 40 1.48 -5.50 -20.34
CA SER A 40 0.13 -4.94 -20.35
C SER A 40 0.16 -3.41 -20.28
N LYS A 41 -0.60 -2.73 -21.14
CA LYS A 41 -0.78 -1.26 -21.08
C LYS A 41 -1.36 -0.78 -19.74
N TYR A 42 -2.03 -1.67 -18.99
CA TYR A 42 -2.61 -1.38 -17.68
C TYR A 42 -1.69 -1.73 -16.50
N ALA A 43 -0.56 -2.41 -16.78
CA ALA A 43 0.54 -2.63 -15.84
C ALA A 43 1.56 -1.47 -15.89
N ARG A 44 1.54 -0.68 -16.97
CA ARG A 44 2.30 0.56 -17.14
C ARG A 44 1.61 1.72 -16.43
N ILE A 45 1.62 1.71 -15.11
CA ILE A 45 1.13 2.82 -14.28
C ILE A 45 2.29 3.52 -13.60
N ASP A 46 2.27 4.85 -13.64
CA ASP A 46 3.17 5.67 -12.85
C ASP A 46 2.57 5.85 -11.45
N PRO A 47 3.24 5.43 -10.37
CA PRO A 47 2.70 5.61 -9.03
C PRO A 47 2.45 7.09 -8.75
N ARG A 48 1.23 7.39 -8.29
CA ARG A 48 0.75 8.76 -8.08
C ARG A 48 1.09 9.32 -6.70
N GLY A 49 1.82 8.55 -5.90
CA GLY A 49 2.42 9.00 -4.67
C GLY A 49 3.77 9.71 -4.87
N PRO A 50 4.11 10.65 -3.98
CA PRO A 50 5.34 11.45 -4.08
C PRO A 50 6.63 10.71 -3.68
N PHE A 51 6.56 9.54 -3.03
CA PHE A 51 7.73 8.75 -2.60
C PHE A 51 8.18 7.67 -3.58
N ILE A 52 7.70 7.72 -4.83
CA ILE A 52 8.18 6.88 -5.94
C ILE A 52 8.56 7.75 -7.15
N PRO A 53 9.71 7.51 -7.81
CA PRO A 53 10.10 8.22 -9.03
C PRO A 53 9.09 8.03 -10.16
N ARG A 54 8.98 9.01 -11.06
CA ARG A 54 8.18 8.86 -12.28
C ARG A 54 8.77 7.75 -13.16
N LEU A 55 7.91 6.90 -13.72
CA LEU A 55 8.32 5.88 -14.69
C LEU A 55 8.56 6.44 -16.09
N ASN A 56 7.75 7.42 -16.50
CA ASN A 56 7.87 8.08 -17.81
C ASN A 56 9.00 9.12 -17.76
N GLY A 57 10.18 8.74 -18.29
CA GLY A 57 11.29 9.66 -18.54
C GLY A 57 12.58 9.38 -17.76
N GLU A 58 12.90 8.10 -17.54
CA GLU A 58 14.05 7.62 -16.75
C GLU A 58 13.79 7.68 -15.24
N ARG A 59 14.34 6.71 -14.50
CA ARG A 59 14.34 6.65 -13.03
C ARG A 59 14.89 7.91 -12.32
N ASN A 60 15.34 8.90 -13.11
CA ASN A 60 15.87 10.21 -12.74
C ASN A 60 14.82 11.33 -12.76
N SER A 61 13.58 11.06 -13.14
CA SER A 61 12.48 12.02 -13.02
C SER A 61 12.02 12.08 -11.55
N ILE A 62 12.80 12.86 -10.77
CA ILE A 62 12.62 13.09 -9.33
C ILE A 62 11.32 13.87 -9.11
N ARG A 63 10.44 13.34 -8.25
CA ARG A 63 9.28 14.07 -7.72
C ARG A 63 9.76 15.23 -6.87
N ARG A 64 9.23 16.43 -7.11
CA ARG A 64 9.53 17.65 -6.34
C ARG A 64 8.30 18.07 -5.56
N PHE A 65 8.50 18.83 -4.49
CA PHE A 65 7.39 19.42 -3.71
C PHE A 65 6.37 20.17 -4.59
N ARG A 66 6.83 20.90 -5.61
CA ARG A 66 5.96 21.63 -6.55
C ARG A 66 5.05 20.72 -7.41
N ASP A 67 5.34 19.42 -7.47
CA ASP A 67 4.57 18.46 -8.25
C ASP A 67 3.35 17.95 -7.45
N ILE A 68 3.20 18.35 -6.18
CA ILE A 68 2.02 18.06 -5.34
C ILE A 68 0.93 19.11 -5.65
N LEU A 69 0.21 18.87 -6.74
CA LEU A 69 -0.78 19.79 -7.30
C LEU A 69 -2.11 19.79 -6.54
N ASP A 70 -2.44 18.69 -5.87
CA ASP A 70 -3.67 18.56 -5.07
C ASP A 70 -3.56 19.25 -3.69
N GLY A 71 -2.38 19.78 -3.38
CA GLY A 71 -2.07 20.52 -2.16
C GLY A 71 -1.43 19.65 -1.07
N THR A 72 -0.40 20.19 -0.41
CA THR A 72 0.35 19.48 0.63
C THR A 72 -0.49 19.11 1.86
N SER A 73 -1.58 19.83 2.11
CA SER A 73 -2.53 19.55 3.20
C SER A 73 -3.53 18.43 2.88
N ASN A 74 -3.60 18.00 1.62
CA ASN A 74 -4.54 16.99 1.14
C ASN A 74 -3.82 15.68 0.76
N THR A 75 -2.52 15.73 0.47
CA THR A 75 -1.73 14.56 0.14
C THR A 75 -1.09 13.93 1.39
N ILE A 76 -1.29 12.62 1.57
CA ILE A 76 -0.70 11.83 2.64
C ILE A 76 0.74 11.47 2.30
N ALA A 77 1.64 11.70 3.26
CA ALA A 77 3.03 11.32 3.21
C ALA A 77 3.28 9.93 3.78
N MET A 78 2.84 9.68 5.02
CA MET A 78 3.15 8.46 5.75
C MET A 78 1.95 8.01 6.57
N SER A 79 1.90 6.72 6.89
CA SER A 79 0.88 6.15 7.79
C SER A 79 1.43 4.96 8.57
N GLU A 80 0.66 4.51 9.55
CA GLU A 80 1.00 3.44 10.48
C GLU A 80 0.93 2.05 9.85
N VAL A 81 1.81 1.16 10.30
CA VAL A 81 1.70 -0.30 10.12
C VAL A 81 1.94 -0.97 11.46
N ALA A 82 1.03 -1.87 11.84
CA ALA A 82 1.13 -2.63 13.08
C ALA A 82 2.40 -3.51 13.07
N ALA A 83 3.11 -3.54 14.21
CA ALA A 83 4.25 -4.44 14.35
C ALA A 83 3.77 -5.85 14.72
N THR A 84 4.17 -6.81 13.91
CA THR A 84 3.86 -8.23 14.10
C THR A 84 5.13 -9.08 14.08
N PRO A 85 5.16 -10.22 14.76
CA PRO A 85 6.19 -11.23 14.53
C PRO A 85 6.20 -11.69 13.06
N ARG A 86 7.37 -11.92 12.46
CA ARG A 86 7.49 -12.36 11.04
C ARG A 86 7.06 -13.80 10.83
N ASP A 87 7.14 -14.63 11.85
CA ASP A 87 6.64 -16.02 11.80
C ASP A 87 5.10 -16.08 11.73
N GLN A 88 4.41 -14.95 11.69
CA GLN A 88 2.96 -14.87 11.67
C GLN A 88 2.47 -13.81 10.69
N ALA A 89 1.78 -14.25 9.64
CA ALA A 89 1.16 -13.37 8.66
C ALA A 89 -0.15 -12.75 9.17
N PHE A 90 -0.07 -11.89 10.19
CA PHE A 90 -1.25 -11.21 10.73
C PHE A 90 -1.90 -10.26 9.71
N VAL A 91 -3.24 -10.20 9.72
CA VAL A 91 -4.03 -9.31 8.86
C VAL A 91 -3.62 -7.86 9.05
N LYS A 92 -3.48 -7.43 10.32
CA LYS A 92 -2.85 -6.16 10.67
C LYS A 92 -1.35 -6.36 10.77
N GLY A 93 -0.56 -5.65 9.97
CA GLY A 93 0.91 -5.63 10.07
C GLY A 93 1.68 -6.53 9.10
N ASP A 94 1.02 -7.44 8.38
CA ASP A 94 1.62 -8.31 7.38
C ASP A 94 0.79 -8.38 6.08
N VAL A 95 1.23 -9.18 5.11
CA VAL A 95 0.69 -9.23 3.74
C VAL A 95 0.35 -10.66 3.34
N ALA A 96 -0.81 -10.86 2.73
CA ALA A 96 -1.22 -12.14 2.16
C ALA A 96 -0.53 -12.40 0.81
N SER A 97 -0.14 -13.65 0.55
CA SER A 97 0.14 -14.11 -0.81
C SER A 97 -1.18 -14.45 -1.50
N PHE A 98 -1.62 -13.60 -2.43
CA PHE A 98 -2.95 -13.74 -3.03
C PHE A 98 -3.03 -13.20 -4.46
N ASN A 99 -3.43 -14.06 -5.40
CA ASN A 99 -3.47 -13.74 -6.83
C ASN A 99 -4.83 -13.22 -7.32
N GLY A 100 -5.89 -13.28 -6.49
CA GLY A 100 -7.25 -12.92 -6.90
C GLY A 100 -7.45 -11.44 -7.23
N MET A 101 -6.47 -10.59 -6.96
CA MET A 101 -6.46 -9.18 -7.36
C MET A 101 -6.27 -8.96 -8.87
N TYR A 102 -5.83 -9.98 -9.64
CA TYR A 102 -5.60 -9.83 -11.07
C TYR A 102 -6.81 -10.30 -11.88
N ASP A 103 -7.45 -9.40 -12.63
CA ASP A 103 -8.64 -9.71 -13.46
C ASP A 103 -8.28 -10.25 -14.86
N GLY A 104 -7.01 -10.57 -15.11
CA GLY A 104 -6.49 -10.93 -16.43
C GLY A 104 -6.03 -9.73 -17.26
N THR A 105 -6.27 -8.51 -16.80
CA THR A 105 -5.92 -7.25 -17.48
C THR A 105 -5.13 -6.29 -16.59
N SER A 106 -5.58 -6.04 -15.36
CA SER A 106 -4.99 -5.12 -14.38
C SER A 106 -5.27 -5.59 -12.94
N ALA A 107 -4.78 -4.80 -11.98
CA ALA A 107 -5.01 -5.01 -10.56
C ALA A 107 -6.36 -4.42 -10.12
N LEU A 108 -7.07 -5.14 -9.25
CA LEU A 108 -8.28 -4.73 -8.54
C LEU A 108 -8.06 -4.93 -7.03
N PRO A 109 -8.31 -3.92 -6.18
CA PRO A 109 -8.04 -4.06 -4.74
C PRO A 109 -9.10 -4.89 -4.01
N GLY A 110 -10.37 -4.82 -4.42
CA GLY A 110 -11.51 -5.45 -3.74
C GLY A 110 -11.35 -6.94 -3.47
N PRO A 111 -10.90 -7.76 -4.44
CA PRO A 111 -10.66 -9.19 -4.21
C PRO A 111 -9.69 -9.50 -3.07
N CYS A 112 -8.76 -8.59 -2.71
CA CYS A 112 -7.86 -8.81 -1.57
C CYS A 112 -8.62 -9.05 -0.25
N LEU A 113 -9.80 -8.45 -0.07
CA LEU A 113 -10.66 -8.67 1.11
C LEU A 113 -11.14 -10.12 1.25
N THR A 114 -10.99 -10.93 0.21
CA THR A 114 -11.34 -12.36 0.19
C THR A 114 -10.14 -13.27 0.37
N ALA A 115 -8.95 -12.72 0.65
CA ALA A 115 -7.76 -13.52 0.91
C ALA A 115 -8.02 -14.53 2.05
N PRO A 116 -7.71 -15.83 1.84
CA PRO A 116 -8.00 -16.85 2.83
C PRO A 116 -7.31 -16.59 4.17
N LEU A 117 -8.06 -16.74 5.25
CA LEU A 117 -7.57 -16.64 6.63
C LEU A 117 -7.25 -18.02 7.20
N ASP A 118 -6.38 -18.08 8.20
CA ASP A 118 -6.11 -19.32 8.94
C ASP A 118 -7.40 -19.78 9.64
N PRO A 119 -7.89 -21.01 9.37
CA PRO A 119 -9.12 -21.53 9.98
C PRO A 119 -9.08 -21.60 11.51
N ASN A 120 -7.89 -21.69 12.10
CA ASN A 120 -7.70 -21.77 13.54
C ASN A 120 -7.38 -20.41 14.18
N ASN A 121 -7.00 -19.41 13.38
CA ASN A 121 -6.73 -18.05 13.84
C ASN A 121 -7.10 -17.02 12.76
N PRO A 122 -8.33 -16.51 12.74
CA PRO A 122 -8.79 -15.56 11.72
C PRO A 122 -8.11 -14.18 11.80
N ARG A 123 -7.18 -13.96 12.75
CA ARG A 123 -6.32 -12.78 12.77
C ARG A 123 -5.13 -12.90 11.82
N GLN A 124 -4.90 -14.08 11.22
CA GLN A 124 -3.80 -14.34 10.31
C GLN A 124 -4.31 -14.79 8.93
N TYR A 125 -3.57 -14.41 7.89
CA TYR A 125 -3.73 -15.00 6.58
C TYR A 125 -3.32 -16.47 6.60
N GLN A 126 -4.02 -17.29 5.82
CA GLN A 126 -3.65 -18.68 5.61
C GLN A 126 -2.29 -18.78 4.92
N ASN A 127 -2.02 -17.89 3.95
CA ASN A 127 -0.76 -17.82 3.23
C ASN A 127 -0.19 -16.39 3.28
N GLY A 128 0.94 -16.21 3.96
CA GLY A 128 1.70 -14.96 3.97
C GLY A 128 2.55 -14.78 2.72
N ALA A 129 2.82 -13.54 2.35
CA ALA A 129 3.83 -13.19 1.36
C ALA A 129 5.21 -13.13 2.02
N ASP A 130 6.24 -13.65 1.35
CA ASP A 130 7.63 -13.54 1.83
C ASP A 130 8.10 -12.10 1.70
N CYS A 131 7.73 -11.30 2.68
CA CYS A 131 8.04 -9.90 2.76
C CYS A 131 8.67 -9.56 4.11
N TRP A 132 9.28 -8.39 4.16
CA TRP A 132 9.96 -7.88 5.35
C TRP A 132 9.27 -6.57 5.77
N ARG A 133 7.93 -6.59 5.77
CA ARG A 133 7.08 -5.44 6.08
C ARG A 133 7.42 -4.86 7.45
N GLY A 134 7.81 -3.60 7.44
CA GLY A 134 8.29 -2.86 8.61
C GLY A 134 9.71 -3.24 9.07
N LEU A 135 10.36 -4.29 8.56
CA LEU A 135 11.67 -4.73 9.08
C LEU A 135 12.86 -4.09 8.37
N ILE A 136 12.71 -3.66 7.12
CA ILE A 136 13.81 -3.12 6.32
C ILE A 136 13.43 -1.75 5.77
N LEU A 137 13.62 -0.70 6.60
CA LEU A 137 13.25 0.67 6.24
C LEU A 137 13.98 1.19 4.99
N GLY A 138 15.27 0.82 4.81
CA GLY A 138 16.06 1.25 3.65
C GLY A 138 15.72 0.56 2.34
N ASP A 139 14.82 -0.42 2.35
CA ASP A 139 14.48 -1.17 1.16
C ASP A 139 13.51 -0.40 0.25
N GLY A 140 13.86 -0.25 -1.02
CA GLY A 140 13.06 0.50 -1.98
C GLY A 140 11.79 -0.21 -2.48
N ARG A 141 11.42 -1.39 -1.98
CA ARG A 141 10.25 -2.15 -2.46
C ARG A 141 9.03 -1.89 -1.58
N THR A 142 7.89 -1.64 -2.23
CA THR A 142 6.68 -1.14 -1.57
C THR A 142 6.17 -2.04 -0.44
N VAL A 143 6.20 -3.36 -0.63
CA VAL A 143 5.72 -4.31 0.36
C VAL A 143 6.42 -4.16 1.73
N ASN A 144 7.67 -3.67 1.73
CA ASN A 144 8.52 -3.57 2.93
C ASN A 144 8.27 -2.30 3.74
N ASN A 145 8.22 -1.13 3.11
CA ASN A 145 8.21 0.15 3.81
C ASN A 145 7.21 1.18 3.26
N ARG A 146 6.19 0.72 2.52
CA ARG A 146 5.17 1.60 1.94
C ARG A 146 3.75 1.06 2.06
N PHE A 147 2.78 1.91 1.77
CA PHE A 147 1.36 1.59 1.74
C PHE A 147 0.68 2.22 0.52
N THR A 148 -0.44 1.64 0.10
CA THR A 148 -1.30 2.16 -0.97
C THR A 148 -2.58 2.76 -0.39
N THR A 149 -3.14 3.75 -1.07
CA THR A 149 -4.44 4.35 -0.72
C THR A 149 -5.60 3.75 -1.52
N THR A 150 -5.66 2.42 -1.59
CA THR A 150 -6.63 1.69 -2.41
C THR A 150 -7.72 1.03 -1.56
N LEU A 151 -7.32 0.28 -0.53
CA LEU A 151 -8.22 -0.23 0.50
C LEU A 151 -8.17 0.68 1.72
N PRO A 152 -9.27 0.85 2.48
CA PRO A 152 -9.31 1.73 3.63
C PRO A 152 -8.33 1.29 4.74
N PRO A 153 -8.03 2.17 5.71
CA PRO A 153 -7.21 1.83 6.87
C PRO A 153 -7.68 0.56 7.59
N ASN A 154 -6.75 -0.14 8.24
CA ASN A 154 -7.00 -1.41 8.95
C ASN A 154 -7.54 -2.56 8.09
N SER A 155 -7.56 -2.39 6.76
CA SER A 155 -7.99 -3.42 5.81
C SER A 155 -6.88 -4.43 5.49
N TYR A 156 -7.21 -5.39 4.63
CA TYR A 156 -6.30 -6.45 4.22
C TYR A 156 -5.16 -5.87 3.38
N SER A 157 -4.06 -6.60 3.32
CA SER A 157 -2.92 -6.32 2.43
C SER A 157 -2.60 -7.58 1.66
N CYS A 158 -2.41 -7.47 0.35
CA CYS A 158 -2.15 -8.62 -0.52
C CYS A 158 -1.04 -8.30 -1.53
N ALA A 159 -0.18 -9.29 -1.76
CA ALA A 159 0.86 -9.28 -2.78
C ALA A 159 0.55 -10.34 -3.84
N TYR A 160 0.54 -9.93 -5.11
CA TYR A 160 0.37 -10.84 -6.23
C TYR A 160 1.61 -11.73 -6.40
N GLY A 161 1.45 -13.05 -6.29
CA GLY A 161 2.53 -14.03 -6.32
C GLY A 161 3.28 -14.18 -4.98
N GLY A 162 3.01 -13.34 -3.99
CA GLY A 162 3.56 -13.46 -2.63
C GLY A 162 5.06 -13.20 -2.50
N GLY A 163 5.70 -12.59 -3.49
CA GLY A 163 7.11 -12.25 -3.48
C GLY A 163 7.40 -10.90 -2.84
N ASN A 164 8.66 -10.70 -2.46
CA ASN A 164 9.13 -9.47 -1.83
C ASN A 164 9.28 -8.29 -2.82
N ASP A 165 9.13 -8.56 -4.12
CA ASP A 165 9.07 -7.60 -5.22
C ASP A 165 7.70 -7.60 -5.90
N SER A 166 6.69 -8.21 -5.28
CA SER A 166 5.34 -8.28 -5.84
C SER A 166 4.69 -6.90 -5.89
N TRP A 167 3.78 -6.72 -6.85
CA TRP A 167 2.81 -5.63 -6.83
C TRP A 167 1.61 -6.01 -5.94
N GLY A 168 0.82 -5.03 -5.51
CA GLY A 168 -0.32 -5.32 -4.65
C GLY A 168 -1.02 -4.10 -4.05
N THR A 169 -1.95 -4.39 -3.14
CA THR A 169 -2.60 -3.40 -2.28
C THR A 169 -2.08 -3.60 -0.87
N TYR A 170 -1.60 -2.53 -0.24
CA TYR A 170 -1.01 -2.59 1.10
C TYR A 170 -1.62 -1.53 1.98
N SER A 171 -2.60 -1.93 2.77
CA SER A 171 -3.30 -1.03 3.68
C SER A 171 -2.38 -0.60 4.84
N PRO A 172 -2.49 0.66 5.29
CA PRO A 172 -1.96 1.04 6.59
C PRO A 172 -2.79 0.39 7.69
N THR A 173 -2.17 0.05 8.81
CA THR A 173 -2.80 -0.68 9.91
C THR A 173 -2.33 -0.14 11.25
N SER A 174 -3.25 -0.04 12.21
CA SER A 174 -2.98 0.42 13.57
C SER A 174 -3.71 -0.47 14.58
N GLU A 175 -3.20 -0.51 15.81
CA GLU A 175 -3.91 -1.10 16.94
C GLU A 175 -4.92 -0.11 17.55
N HIS A 176 -4.90 1.15 17.12
CA HIS A 176 -5.98 2.10 17.42
C HIS A 176 -7.30 1.62 16.82
N GLN A 177 -8.37 1.73 17.60
CA GLN A 177 -9.71 1.39 17.14
C GLN A 177 -10.20 2.45 16.15
N GLY A 178 -10.75 1.99 15.03
CA GLY A 178 -11.50 2.83 14.09
C GLY A 178 -10.66 3.61 13.08
N GLY A 179 -9.34 3.44 13.02
CA GLY A 179 -8.52 4.18 12.06
C GLY A 179 -7.01 4.06 12.24
N VAL A 180 -6.28 4.96 11.57
CA VAL A 180 -4.82 5.09 11.59
C VAL A 180 -4.41 6.55 11.73
N GLN A 181 -3.23 6.82 12.28
CA GLN A 181 -2.61 8.14 12.16
C GLN A 181 -1.92 8.29 10.81
N THR A 182 -2.13 9.43 10.16
CA THR A 182 -1.50 9.79 8.90
C THR A 182 -0.72 11.09 9.04
N LEU A 183 0.47 11.13 8.46
CA LEU A 183 1.25 12.36 8.27
C LEU A 183 0.91 12.92 6.89
N MET A 184 0.49 14.18 6.84
CA MET A 184 0.25 14.93 5.61
C MET A 184 1.55 15.59 5.13
N PHE A 185 1.61 15.99 3.86
CA PHE A 185 2.80 16.63 3.27
C PHE A 185 3.13 18.01 3.82
N ASP A 186 2.16 18.70 4.42
CA ASP A 186 2.36 19.96 5.14
C ASP A 186 2.86 19.79 6.58
N GLY A 187 3.01 18.54 7.05
CA GLY A 187 3.44 18.20 8.41
C GLY A 187 2.30 18.04 9.41
N ALA A 188 1.04 18.22 9.01
CA ALA A 188 -0.10 17.93 9.88
C ALA A 188 -0.24 16.42 10.13
N VAL A 189 -0.68 16.04 11.32
CA VAL A 189 -1.07 14.66 11.65
C VAL A 189 -2.58 14.58 11.76
N ARG A 190 -3.19 13.62 11.05
CA ARG A 190 -4.63 13.40 11.06
C ARG A 190 -4.97 11.95 11.34
N PHE A 191 -5.96 11.75 12.21
CA PHE A 191 -6.57 10.45 12.41
C PHE A 191 -7.59 10.21 11.28
N ILE A 192 -7.36 9.15 10.49
CA ILE A 192 -8.22 8.79 9.36
C ILE A 192 -8.95 7.51 9.70
N THR A 193 -10.28 7.56 9.64
CA THR A 193 -11.11 6.43 10.03
C THR A 193 -11.04 5.28 9.04
N ASP A 194 -11.22 4.05 9.50
CA ASP A 194 -11.38 2.87 8.63
C ASP A 194 -12.71 2.86 7.87
N SER A 195 -13.66 3.71 8.24
CA SER A 195 -14.90 4.00 7.50
C SER A 195 -14.78 5.07 6.42
N ILE A 196 -13.56 5.55 6.12
CA ILE A 196 -13.32 6.53 5.05
C ILE A 196 -13.84 6.00 3.70
N ASP A 197 -14.37 6.90 2.86
CA ASP A 197 -14.77 6.55 1.51
C ASP A 197 -13.56 6.06 0.69
N SER A 198 -13.59 4.78 0.35
CA SER A 198 -12.59 4.10 -0.48
C SER A 198 -13.08 3.82 -1.91
N GLY A 199 -14.18 4.45 -2.34
CA GLY A 199 -14.69 4.39 -3.72
C GLY A 199 -14.99 2.98 -4.25
N ASP A 200 -14.77 2.78 -5.55
CA ASP A 200 -15.02 1.52 -6.24
C ASP A 200 -13.80 0.59 -6.15
N LEU A 201 -13.87 -0.38 -5.24
CA LEU A 201 -12.82 -1.38 -5.04
C LEU A 201 -12.70 -2.39 -6.21
N ASN A 202 -13.62 -2.37 -7.18
CA ASN A 202 -13.54 -3.18 -8.40
C ASN A 202 -13.13 -2.34 -9.62
N ALA A 203 -12.85 -1.06 -9.44
CA ALA A 203 -12.26 -0.24 -10.48
C ALA A 203 -10.79 -0.58 -10.68
N ARG A 204 -10.33 -0.42 -11.92
CA ARG A 204 -8.91 -0.49 -12.25
C ARG A 204 -8.23 0.80 -11.85
N GLN A 205 -6.97 0.69 -11.43
CA GLN A 205 -6.09 1.82 -11.21
C GLN A 205 -5.99 2.72 -12.46
N VAL A 206 -5.87 4.03 -12.27
CA VAL A 206 -5.79 5.02 -13.34
C VAL A 206 -4.43 5.70 -13.37
N THR A 207 -3.99 6.15 -14.56
CA THR A 207 -2.69 6.81 -14.74
C THR A 207 -2.75 8.33 -14.56
N SER A 208 -3.94 8.92 -14.59
CA SER A 208 -4.17 10.35 -14.37
C SER A 208 -5.64 10.62 -14.08
N GLY A 209 -5.93 11.81 -13.54
CA GLY A 209 -7.28 12.22 -13.17
C GLY A 209 -7.70 11.67 -11.81
N GLU A 210 -9.00 11.74 -11.55
CA GLU A 210 -9.60 11.39 -10.26
C GLU A 210 -9.31 9.94 -9.87
N SER A 211 -9.05 9.72 -8.58
CA SER A 211 -8.91 8.40 -8.01
C SER A 211 -10.24 7.65 -8.01
N PRO A 212 -10.29 6.40 -8.47
CA PRO A 212 -11.51 5.61 -8.35
C PRO A 212 -11.77 5.12 -6.91
N TYR A 213 -10.82 5.32 -5.99
CA TYR A 213 -10.90 4.81 -4.62
C TYR A 213 -11.33 5.89 -3.62
N GLY A 214 -12.21 6.78 -4.07
CA GLY A 214 -12.87 7.78 -3.23
C GLY A 214 -11.91 8.77 -2.60
N ILE A 215 -12.36 9.37 -1.49
CA ILE A 215 -11.57 10.31 -0.70
C ILE A 215 -10.22 9.70 -0.30
N TRP A 216 -10.19 8.43 0.10
CA TRP A 216 -8.96 7.77 0.50
C TRP A 216 -7.93 7.72 -0.63
N GLY A 217 -8.36 7.31 -1.82
CA GLY A 217 -7.54 7.30 -3.02
C GLY A 217 -7.01 8.68 -3.38
N ALA A 218 -7.90 9.68 -3.39
CA ALA A 218 -7.56 11.07 -3.68
C ALA A 218 -6.49 11.62 -2.71
N MET A 219 -6.56 11.28 -1.43
CA MET A 219 -5.56 11.69 -0.43
C MET A 219 -4.17 11.08 -0.67
N GLY A 220 -4.05 9.97 -1.40
CA GLY A 220 -2.75 9.40 -1.75
C GLY A 220 -2.16 9.90 -3.06
N SER A 221 -3.00 10.44 -3.95
CA SER A 221 -2.57 11.05 -5.21
C SER A 221 -1.99 12.44 -4.97
N MET A 222 -0.98 12.80 -5.77
CA MET A 222 -0.40 14.15 -5.76
C MET A 222 -0.92 15.03 -6.90
N ASP A 223 -1.56 14.44 -7.92
CA ASP A 223 -2.01 15.13 -9.15
C ASP A 223 -3.32 14.58 -9.75
N GLY A 224 -4.26 14.17 -8.90
CA GLY A 224 -5.61 13.72 -9.26
C GLY A 224 -6.57 14.85 -9.65
N LYS A 225 -6.28 16.10 -9.22
CA LYS A 225 -7.12 17.31 -9.36
C LYS A 225 -8.42 17.29 -8.57
N GLU A 226 -8.49 16.44 -7.56
CA GLU A 226 -9.65 16.29 -6.69
C GLU A 226 -9.55 17.27 -5.51
N THR A 227 -10.62 18.02 -5.25
CA THR A 227 -10.73 18.76 -3.99
C THR A 227 -11.19 17.81 -2.90
N VAL A 228 -10.30 17.49 -1.96
CA VAL A 228 -10.59 16.60 -0.84
C VAL A 228 -11.02 17.42 0.37
N SER A 229 -12.27 17.25 0.83
CA SER A 229 -12.70 17.68 2.17
C SER A 229 -12.96 16.45 3.05
N TYR A 230 -12.16 16.30 4.09
CA TYR A 230 -12.38 15.30 5.14
C TYR A 230 -12.79 16.02 6.42
N ASP A 231 -14.06 15.92 6.77
CA ASP A 231 -14.61 16.40 8.04
C ASP A 231 -14.58 15.21 9.01
N GLY A 232 -13.50 15.13 9.78
CA GLY A 232 -13.27 14.05 10.77
C GLY A 232 -14.18 14.14 11.99
#